data_AF-A0A138AN42-F1
#
_entry.id   AF-A0A138AN42-F1
#
_cell.length_a   1.000
_cell.length_b   1.000
_cell.length_c   1.000
_cell.angle_alpha   90.00
_cell.angle_beta   90.00
_cell.angle_gamma   90.00
#
_symmetry.space_group_name_H-M   'P 1'
#
loop_
_entity.id
_entity.type
_entity.pdbx_description
1 polymer ?
#
loop_
_entity_poly.entity_id
_entity_poly.type
_entity_poly.pdbx_seq_one_letter_code
_entity_poly.pdbx_strand_id
1 'polypeptide(L)'
;MLTRWKIAATTGAAGALVLAPAAMAQAAPSDPVPGTNCTVAQVERATVAVAPEAQTMVNQLPGGRAEAQRILALPPAERNARIHELGRQNPQLAAYYQQNQAKINSTIATVAKTCSQY
;
A
#
# COMPACT_ATOMS: atom_id res chain seq x y z
N MET A 1 30.29 39.53 -17.68
CA MET A 1 30.17 39.92 -16.26
C MET A 1 28.73 40.39 -16.01
N LEU A 2 28.23 40.24 -14.76
CA LEU A 2 26.87 40.53 -14.24
C LEU A 2 25.92 39.31 -14.28
N THR A 3 26.02 38.33 -13.38
CA THR A 3 25.69 38.23 -11.93
C THR A 3 24.35 37.52 -11.69
N ARG A 4 24.46 36.39 -10.99
CA ARG A 4 23.41 35.44 -10.56
C ARG A 4 22.38 36.07 -9.64
N TRP A 5 21.09 35.85 -9.88
CA TRP A 5 20.06 35.97 -8.84
C TRP A 5 19.18 34.72 -8.85
N LYS A 6 19.35 33.91 -7.79
CA LYS A 6 18.48 32.81 -7.40
C LYS A 6 17.21 33.43 -6.81
N ILE A 7 16.03 33.11 -7.34
CA ILE A 7 14.77 33.39 -6.63
C ILE A 7 14.35 32.09 -5.95
N ALA A 8 14.54 32.09 -4.63
CA ALA A 8 13.93 31.13 -3.72
C ALA A 8 12.44 31.45 -3.58
N ALA A 9 11.65 30.40 -3.40
CA ALA A 9 10.21 30.42 -3.20
C ALA A 9 9.77 31.29 -2.02
N THR A 10 8.59 31.93 -2.14
CA THR A 10 7.56 31.95 -1.09
C THR A 10 6.22 32.49 -1.63
N THR A 11 5.15 31.73 -1.33
CA THR A 11 3.76 32.14 -1.06
C THR A 11 2.91 32.79 -2.16
N GLY A 12 1.80 32.09 -2.50
CA GLY A 12 0.53 32.73 -2.86
C GLY A 12 -0.05 32.36 -4.22
N ALA A 13 -0.61 31.17 -4.36
CA ALA A 13 -1.67 30.92 -5.32
C ALA A 13 -2.58 29.80 -4.81
N ALA A 14 -3.75 30.18 -4.30
CA ALA A 14 -4.92 29.31 -4.24
C ALA A 14 -5.33 29.00 -5.70
N GLY A 15 -4.60 28.08 -6.33
CA GLY A 15 -4.91 27.54 -7.63
C GLY A 15 -5.70 26.26 -7.42
N ALA A 16 -6.88 26.20 -8.03
CA ALA A 16 -7.73 25.02 -8.08
C ALA A 16 -6.88 23.75 -8.32
N LEU A 17 -6.79 22.90 -7.31
CA LEU A 17 -6.35 21.53 -7.48
C LEU A 17 -7.43 20.86 -8.33
N VAL A 18 -7.25 20.93 -9.64
CA VAL A 18 -7.84 19.98 -10.57
C VAL A 18 -7.47 18.62 -9.99
N LEU A 19 -8.48 17.89 -9.50
CA LEU A 19 -8.38 16.49 -9.16
C LEU A 19 -8.17 15.71 -10.47
N ALA A 20 -7.03 15.94 -11.13
CA ALA A 20 -6.46 14.92 -11.97
C ALA A 20 -6.26 13.71 -11.05
N PRO A 21 -6.62 12.49 -11.47
CA PRO A 21 -6.23 11.32 -10.72
C PRO A 21 -4.72 11.44 -10.57
N ALA A 22 -4.25 11.64 -9.34
CA ALA A 22 -2.84 11.52 -9.07
C ALA A 22 -2.47 10.17 -9.66
N ALA A 23 -1.66 10.18 -10.71
CA ALA A 23 -1.03 8.97 -11.19
C ALA A 23 -0.15 8.53 -10.02
N MET A 24 -0.76 7.78 -9.09
CA MET A 24 -0.11 7.38 -7.87
C MET A 24 1.00 6.45 -8.33
N ALA A 25 2.25 6.92 -8.17
CA ALA A 25 3.41 6.17 -8.57
C ALA A 25 3.30 4.75 -7.97
N GLN A 26 3.57 3.76 -8.81
CA GLN A 26 3.61 2.36 -8.37
C GLN A 26 4.70 2.25 -7.30
N ALA A 27 4.42 1.54 -6.21
CA ALA A 27 5.44 1.30 -5.19
C ALA A 27 6.59 0.49 -5.81
N ALA A 28 7.82 0.92 -5.59
CA ALA A 28 8.99 0.16 -6.01
C ALA A 28 9.20 -1.04 -5.07
N PRO A 29 9.76 -2.16 -5.56
CA PRO A 29 10.04 -3.32 -4.72
C PRO A 29 10.92 -3.01 -3.50
N SER A 30 11.81 -2.02 -3.61
CA SER A 30 12.70 -1.55 -2.55
C SER A 30 12.06 -0.55 -1.57
N ASP A 31 10.83 -0.10 -1.83
CA ASP A 31 10.17 0.88 -0.96
C ASP A 31 9.92 0.27 0.43
N PRO A 32 10.09 1.06 1.50
CA PRO A 32 9.78 0.59 2.85
C PRO A 32 8.28 0.39 3.02
N VAL A 33 7.89 -0.60 3.82
CA VAL A 33 6.50 -0.79 4.28
C VAL A 33 6.35 -0.11 5.64
N PRO A 34 5.68 1.05 5.73
CA PRO A 34 5.56 1.79 6.98
C PRO A 34 4.93 0.95 8.10
N GLY A 35 5.50 1.06 9.30
CA GLY A 35 5.12 0.24 10.46
C GLY A 35 5.80 -1.12 10.53
N THR A 36 6.77 -1.41 9.63
CA THR A 36 7.60 -2.61 9.65
C THR A 36 9.06 -2.24 9.35
N ASN A 37 9.97 -3.21 9.49
CA ASN A 37 11.38 -3.07 9.09
C ASN A 37 11.67 -3.69 7.71
N CYS A 38 10.63 -3.85 6.88
CA CYS A 38 10.70 -4.60 5.62
C CYS A 38 10.41 -3.72 4.41
N THR A 39 10.88 -4.15 3.24
CA THR A 39 10.50 -3.55 1.95
C THR A 39 9.27 -4.23 1.36
N VAL A 40 8.66 -3.61 0.34
CA VAL A 40 7.50 -4.17 -0.38
C VAL A 40 7.81 -5.57 -0.91
N ALA A 41 8.97 -5.79 -1.53
CA ALA A 41 9.36 -7.10 -2.06
C ALA A 41 9.48 -8.19 -0.99
N GLN A 42 9.91 -7.82 0.21
CA GLN A 42 10.05 -8.73 1.34
C GLN A 42 8.69 -9.13 1.90
N VAL A 43 7.79 -8.15 2.07
CA VAL A 43 6.42 -8.41 2.53
C VAL A 43 5.64 -9.23 1.51
N GLU A 44 5.81 -8.97 0.21
CA GLU A 44 5.20 -9.80 -0.83
C GLU A 44 5.67 -11.25 -0.75
N ARG A 45 6.99 -11.50 -0.71
CA ARG A 45 7.54 -12.86 -0.63
C ARG A 45 7.15 -13.59 0.65
N ALA A 46 7.18 -12.89 1.79
CA ALA A 46 6.71 -13.43 3.06
C ALA A 46 5.22 -13.78 3.00
N THR A 47 4.40 -12.95 2.33
CA THR A 47 2.97 -13.24 2.12
C THR A 47 2.78 -14.50 1.28
N VAL A 48 3.55 -14.69 0.20
CA VAL A 48 3.51 -15.93 -0.60
C VAL A 48 3.84 -17.16 0.24
N ALA A 49 4.85 -17.06 1.09
CA ALA A 49 5.29 -18.18 1.93
C ALA A 49 4.31 -18.51 3.07
N VAL A 50 3.73 -17.49 3.71
CA VAL A 50 2.86 -17.65 4.90
C VAL A 50 1.39 -17.87 4.51
N ALA A 51 0.92 -17.27 3.41
CA ALA A 51 -0.46 -17.29 2.96
C ALA A 51 -0.55 -17.32 1.43
N PRO A 52 -0.18 -18.44 0.78
CA PRO A 52 -0.22 -18.57 -0.68
C PRO A 52 -1.64 -18.36 -1.26
N GLU A 53 -2.69 -18.64 -0.47
CA GLU A 53 -4.07 -18.36 -0.88
C GLU A 53 -4.33 -16.86 -1.08
N ALA A 54 -3.68 -15.98 -0.31
CA ALA A 54 -3.83 -14.53 -0.44
C ALA A 54 -3.29 -14.04 -1.78
N GLN A 55 -2.17 -14.61 -2.25
CA GLN A 55 -1.63 -14.28 -3.56
C GLN A 55 -2.58 -14.72 -4.69
N THR A 56 -3.21 -15.89 -4.55
CA THR A 56 -4.23 -16.34 -5.50
C THR A 56 -5.38 -15.35 -5.59
N MET A 57 -5.91 -14.90 -4.45
CA MET A 57 -7.00 -13.91 -4.41
C MET A 57 -6.61 -12.58 -5.05
N VAL A 58 -5.41 -12.07 -4.76
CA VAL A 58 -4.90 -10.81 -5.34
C VAL A 58 -4.71 -10.92 -6.85
N ASN A 59 -4.22 -12.06 -7.35
CA ASN A 59 -3.99 -12.28 -8.78
C ASN A 59 -5.29 -12.46 -9.58
N GLN A 60 -6.40 -12.84 -8.95
CA GLN A 60 -7.71 -12.96 -9.60
C GLN A 60 -8.34 -11.59 -9.92
N LEU A 61 -7.87 -10.52 -9.29
CA LEU A 61 -8.37 -9.17 -9.50
C LEU A 61 -7.54 -8.45 -10.58
N PRO A 62 -8.15 -7.90 -11.65
CA PRO A 62 -7.44 -7.05 -12.60
C PRO A 62 -6.75 -5.88 -11.88
N GLY A 63 -5.43 -5.81 -11.99
CA GLY A 63 -4.61 -4.81 -11.29
C GLY A 63 -4.43 -5.04 -9.78
N GLY A 64 -4.92 -6.17 -9.24
CA GLY A 64 -4.88 -6.46 -7.80
C GLY A 64 -3.49 -6.44 -7.20
N ARG A 65 -2.47 -6.94 -7.91
CA ARG A 65 -1.07 -6.87 -7.46
C ARG A 65 -0.59 -5.43 -7.29
N ALA A 66 -0.83 -4.58 -8.31
CA ALA A 66 -0.41 -3.18 -8.26
C ALA A 66 -1.14 -2.43 -7.13
N GLU A 67 -2.40 -2.74 -6.88
CA GLU A 67 -3.15 -2.18 -5.75
C GLU A 67 -2.61 -2.67 -4.39
N ALA A 68 -2.30 -3.97 -4.26
CA ALA A 68 -1.71 -4.52 -3.04
C ALA A 68 -0.37 -3.84 -2.72
N GLN A 69 0.48 -3.64 -3.73
CA GLN A 69 1.75 -2.91 -3.57
C GLN A 69 1.55 -1.48 -3.09
N ARG A 70 0.58 -0.75 -3.66
CA ARG A 70 0.23 0.60 -3.19
C ARG A 70 -0.20 0.58 -1.73
N ILE A 71 -1.08 -0.34 -1.35
CA ILE A 71 -1.58 -0.49 0.04
C ILE A 71 -0.44 -0.75 1.01
N LEU A 72 0.53 -1.59 0.63
CA LEU A 72 1.71 -1.87 1.47
C LEU A 72 2.54 -0.61 1.73
N ALA A 73 2.73 0.23 0.72
CA ALA A 73 3.49 1.48 0.83
C ALA A 73 2.76 2.57 1.66
N LEU A 74 1.45 2.43 1.93
CA LEU A 74 0.72 3.39 2.74
C LEU A 74 1.14 3.35 4.23
N PRO A 75 1.10 4.51 4.94
CA PRO A 75 1.12 4.55 6.40
C PRO A 75 0.02 3.69 7.02
N PRO A 76 0.18 3.14 8.24
CA PRO A 76 -0.79 2.21 8.82
C PRO A 76 -2.24 2.71 8.87
N ALA A 77 -2.44 4.00 9.21
CA ALA A 77 -3.78 4.59 9.25
C ALA A 77 -4.43 4.66 7.86
N GLU A 78 -3.67 5.10 6.85
CA GLU A 78 -4.13 5.19 5.46
C GLU A 78 -4.35 3.81 4.85
N ARG A 79 -3.51 2.84 5.19
CA ARG A 79 -3.68 1.43 4.80
C ARG A 79 -5.02 0.88 5.27
N ASN A 80 -5.35 1.09 6.55
CA ASN A 80 -6.62 0.66 7.11
C ASN A 80 -7.80 1.37 6.44
N ALA A 81 -7.69 2.68 6.22
CA ALA A 81 -8.72 3.44 5.51
C ALA A 81 -8.93 2.92 4.08
N ARG A 82 -7.85 2.59 3.36
CA ARG A 82 -7.91 2.04 2.01
C ARG A 82 -8.52 0.63 1.97
N ILE A 83 -8.16 -0.23 2.92
CA ILE A 83 -8.78 -1.57 3.05
C ILE A 83 -10.27 -1.45 3.35
N HIS A 84 -10.66 -0.54 4.25
CA HIS A 84 -12.08 -0.26 4.52
C HIS A 84 -12.81 0.23 3.27
N GLU A 85 -12.20 1.12 2.49
CA GLU A 85 -12.75 1.59 1.21
C GLU A 85 -12.99 0.43 0.24
N LEU A 86 -12.01 -0.43 0.05
CA LEU A 86 -12.13 -1.62 -0.81
C LEU A 86 -13.22 -2.57 -0.32
N GLY A 87 -13.38 -2.73 1.00
CA GLY A 87 -14.47 -3.50 1.58
C GLY A 87 -15.85 -2.91 1.28
N ARG A 88 -15.99 -1.56 1.24
CA ARG A 88 -17.25 -0.91 0.84
C ARG A 88 -17.59 -1.13 -0.63
N GLN A 89 -16.57 -1.17 -1.48
CA GLN A 89 -16.72 -1.40 -2.92
C GLN A 89 -16.94 -2.87 -3.27
N ASN A 90 -16.53 -3.79 -2.39
CA ASN A 90 -16.67 -5.22 -2.57
C ASN A 90 -17.27 -5.88 -1.31
N PRO A 91 -18.62 -6.00 -1.24
CA PRO A 91 -19.30 -6.59 -0.09
C PRO A 91 -18.90 -8.05 0.18
N GLN A 92 -18.56 -8.81 -0.85
CA GLN A 92 -18.08 -10.19 -0.70
C GLN A 92 -16.72 -10.23 -0.02
N LEU A 93 -15.81 -9.32 -0.41
CA LEU A 93 -14.51 -9.16 0.26
C LEU A 93 -14.70 -8.75 1.71
N ALA A 94 -15.59 -7.79 2.00
CA ALA A 94 -15.90 -7.39 3.37
C ALA A 94 -16.43 -8.56 4.22
N ALA A 95 -17.35 -9.36 3.67
CA ALA A 95 -17.87 -10.55 4.36
C ALA A 95 -16.76 -11.58 4.62
N TYR A 96 -15.87 -11.82 3.65
CA TYR A 96 -14.73 -12.70 3.81
C TYR A 96 -13.80 -12.23 4.93
N TYR A 97 -13.44 -10.94 4.94
CA TYR A 97 -12.60 -10.37 6.01
C TYR A 97 -13.26 -10.47 7.38
N GLN A 98 -14.56 -10.20 7.49
CA GLN A 98 -15.29 -10.31 8.76
C GLN A 98 -15.30 -11.75 9.29
N GLN A 99 -15.58 -12.72 8.43
CA GLN A 99 -15.60 -14.15 8.81
C GLN A 99 -14.22 -14.70 9.17
N ASN A 100 -13.16 -14.15 8.56
CA ASN A 100 -11.80 -14.67 8.70
C ASN A 100 -10.86 -13.72 9.47
N GLN A 101 -11.41 -12.72 10.17
CA GLN A 101 -10.63 -11.61 10.73
C GLN A 101 -9.49 -12.07 11.63
N ALA A 102 -9.75 -13.02 12.54
CA ALA A 102 -8.73 -13.54 13.45
C ALA A 102 -7.58 -14.24 12.72
N LYS A 103 -7.91 -15.09 11.72
CA LYS A 103 -6.91 -15.77 10.88
C LYS A 103 -6.08 -14.75 10.11
N ILE A 104 -6.73 -13.81 9.44
CA ILE A 104 -6.08 -12.78 8.63
C ILE A 104 -5.15 -11.91 9.49
N ASN A 105 -5.60 -11.47 10.66
CA ASN A 105 -4.78 -10.67 11.57
C ASN A 105 -3.56 -11.46 12.06
N SER A 106 -3.72 -12.75 12.37
CA SER A 106 -2.61 -13.63 12.74
C SER A 106 -1.60 -13.80 11.60
N THR A 107 -2.07 -13.97 10.36
CA THR A 107 -1.24 -14.02 9.16
C THR A 107 -0.47 -12.71 8.96
N ILE A 108 -1.13 -11.55 9.06
CA ILE A 108 -0.48 -10.24 8.92
C ILE A 108 0.61 -10.06 9.99
N ALA A 109 0.32 -10.42 11.24
CA ALA A 109 1.31 -10.34 12.32
C ALA A 109 2.51 -11.27 12.06
N THR A 110 2.26 -12.46 11.52
CA THR A 110 3.32 -13.42 11.16
C THR A 110 4.19 -12.85 10.05
N VAL A 111 3.59 -12.35 8.97
CA VAL A 111 4.30 -11.71 7.84
C VAL A 111 5.13 -10.53 8.32
N ALA A 112 4.56 -9.62 9.12
CA ALA A 112 5.28 -8.45 9.63
C ALA A 112 6.47 -8.83 10.52
N LYS A 113 6.38 -9.96 11.24
CA LYS A 113 7.46 -10.47 12.09
C LYS A 113 8.57 -11.17 11.31
N THR A 114 8.25 -11.88 10.23
CA THR A 114 9.19 -12.75 9.50
C THR A 114 9.66 -12.16 8.18
N CYS A 115 9.08 -11.05 7.70
CA CYS A 115 9.38 -10.52 6.37
C CYS A 115 10.85 -10.21 6.13
N SER A 116 11.63 -9.85 7.15
CA SER A 116 13.07 -9.59 7.01
C SER A 116 13.90 -10.83 6.65
N GLN A 117 13.33 -12.03 6.79
CA GLN A 117 13.96 -13.31 6.42
C GLN A 117 13.79 -13.65 4.95
N TYR A 118 12.91 -12.92 4.26
CA TYR A 118 12.71 -13.02 2.83
C TYR A 118 13.52 -11.90 2.21
#